data_AF-F2JUK6-F1
#
_entry.id   AF-F2JUK6-F1
#
_cell.length_a   1.000
_cell.length_b   1.000
_cell.length_c   1.000
_cell.angle_alpha   90.00
_cell.angle_beta   90.00
_cell.angle_gamma   90.00
#
_symmetry.space_group_name_H-M   'P 1'
#
loop_
_entity.id
_entity.type
_entity.pdbx_description
1 polymer ?
#
loop_
_entity_poly.entity_id
_entity_poly.type
_entity_poly.pdbx_seq_one_letter_code
_entity_poly.pdbx_strand_id
1 'polypeptide(L)' 'MLTLFLWLNQKVLDRYNAYLESQKRYKEKLSIREAQRAADALPDYLKRDMGIAPYGERLSKDKKI' A
#
# COMPACT_ATOMS: atom_id res chain seq x y z
N MET A 1 15.34 -6.46 -41.53
CA MET A 1 13.92 -6.86 -41.30
C MET A 1 13.70 -7.55 -39.96
N LEU A 2 14.46 -8.60 -39.59
CA LEU A 2 14.31 -9.29 -38.29
C LEU A 2 14.60 -8.43 -37.04
N THR A 3 15.56 -7.51 -37.15
CA THR A 3 15.95 -6.61 -36.06
C THR A 3 14.84 -5.66 -35.62
N LEU A 4 13.98 -5.21 -36.54
CA LEU A 4 12.82 -4.38 -36.24
C LEU A 4 11.76 -5.14 -35.45
N PHE A 5 11.50 -6.41 -35.80
CA PHE A 5 10.59 -7.27 -35.05
C PHE A 5 11.10 -7.59 -33.65
N LEU A 6 12.39 -7.86 -33.51
CA LEU A 6 13.03 -8.05 -32.21
C LEU A 6 12.93 -6.80 -31.34
N TRP A 7 13.19 -5.62 -31.91
CA TRP A 7 13.09 -4.35 -31.21
C TRP A 7 11.66 -4.05 -30.75
N LEU A 8 10.67 -4.32 -31.61
CA LEU A 8 9.25 -4.13 -31.26
C LEU A 8 8.84 -5.06 -30.11
N ASN A 9 9.23 -6.33 -30.16
CA ASN A 9 8.96 -7.29 -29.08
C ASN A 9 9.58 -6.84 -27.75
N GLN A 10 10.82 -6.36 -27.80
CA GLN A 10 11.50 -5.88 -26.60
C GLN A 10 10.77 -4.67 -25.98
N LYS A 11 10.30 -3.73 -26.79
CA LYS A 11 9.50 -2.59 -26.32
C LYS A 11 8.15 -2.99 -25.71
N VAL A 12 7.48 -4.00 -26.27
CA VAL A 12 6.22 -4.51 -25.72
C VAL A 12 6.46 -5.19 -24.38
N LEU A 13 7.49 -6.03 -24.27
CA LEU A 13 7.86 -6.71 -23.03
C LEU A 13 8.25 -5.71 -21.93
N ASP A 14 9.03 -4.69 -22.26
CA ASP A 14 9.43 -3.64 -21.30
C ASP A 14 8.21 -2.89 -20.74
N ARG A 15 7.26 -2.53 -21.62
CA ARG A 15 6.01 -1.85 -21.21
C ARG A 15 5.13 -2.75 -20.34
N TYR A 16 5.01 -4.02 -20.69
CA TYR A 16 4.22 -4.99 -19.94
C TYR A 16 4.81 -5.24 -18.54
N ASN A 17 6.13 -5.41 -18.45
CA ASN A 17 6.82 -5.57 -17.17
C ASN A 17 6.67 -4.33 -16.28
N ALA A 18 6.83 -3.13 -16.82
CA ALA A 18 6.61 -1.89 -16.07
C ALA A 18 5.17 -1.78 -15.55
N TYR A 19 4.18 -2.18 -16.35
CA TYR A 19 2.79 -2.22 -15.94
C TYR A 19 2.57 -3.22 -14.78
N LEU A 20 3.10 -4.43 -14.89
CA LEU A 20 3.02 -5.44 -13.82
C LEU A 20 3.67 -4.96 -12.52
N GLU A 21 4.84 -4.32 -12.60
CA GLU A 21 5.48 -3.73 -11.42
C GLU A 21 4.63 -2.65 -10.76
N SER A 22 4.02 -1.77 -11.56
CA SER A 22 3.13 -0.72 -11.03
C SER A 22 1.91 -1.31 -10.31
N GLN A 23 1.34 -2.38 -10.87
CA GLN A 23 0.21 -3.11 -10.29
C GLN A 23 0.59 -3.79 -8.96
N LYS A 24 1.77 -4.41 -8.89
CA LYS A 24 2.29 -5.00 -7.63
C LYS A 24 2.44 -3.94 -6.55
N ARG A 25 3.11 -2.81 -6.87
CA ARG A 25 3.28 -1.69 -5.93
C ARG A 25 1.94 -1.09 -5.51
N TYR A 26 0.96 -1.04 -6.40
CA TYR A 26 -0.39 -0.57 -6.06
C TYR A 26 -1.10 -1.52 -5.09
N LYS A 27 -1.05 -2.83 -5.35
CA LYS A 27 -1.63 -3.84 -4.45
C LYS A 27 -0.99 -3.85 -3.07
N GLU A 28 0.32 -3.70 -2.97
CA GLU A 28 1.03 -3.58 -1.69
C GLU A 28 0.59 -2.33 -0.90
N LYS A 29 0.41 -1.20 -1.58
CA LYS A 29 -0.12 0.03 -0.94
C LYS A 29 -1.57 -0.16 -0.50
N LEU A 30 -2.36 -0.89 -1.28
CA LEU A 30 -3.76 -1.16 -0.97
C LEU A 30 -3.89 -2.05 0.28
N SER A 31 -3.09 -3.13 0.37
CA SER A 31 -3.11 -4.04 1.51
C SER A 31 -2.70 -3.35 2.81
N ILE A 32 -1.71 -2.44 2.77
CA ILE A 32 -1.33 -1.64 3.94
C ILE A 32 -2.50 -0.72 4.36
N ARG A 33 -3.18 -0.07 3.41
CA ARG A 33 -4.34 0.78 3.71
C ARG A 33 -5.52 -0.02 4.26
N GLU A 34 -5.76 -1.20 3.74
CA GLU A 34 -6.81 -2.10 4.24
C GLU A 34 -6.49 -2.60 5.65
N ALA A 35 -5.25 -2.99 5.92
CA ALA A 35 -4.79 -3.36 7.25
C ALA A 35 -4.91 -2.19 8.24
N GLN A 36 -4.58 -0.96 7.82
CA GLN A 36 -4.79 0.24 8.64
C GLN A 36 -6.27 0.51 8.91
N ARG A 37 -7.14 0.41 7.90
CA ARG A 37 -8.59 0.55 8.09
C ARG A 37 -9.17 -0.51 9.01
N ALA A 38 -8.70 -1.75 8.90
CA ALA A 38 -9.09 -2.83 9.81
C ALA A 38 -8.62 -2.53 11.26
N ALA A 39 -7.37 -2.08 11.42
CA ALA A 39 -6.82 -1.60 12.69
C ALA A 39 -7.67 -0.45 13.29
N ASP A 40 -8.11 0.50 12.47
CA ASP A 40 -8.92 1.63 12.90
C ASP A 40 -10.36 1.24 13.23
N ALA A 41 -10.94 0.26 12.52
CA ALA A 41 -12.29 -0.25 12.76
C ALA A 41 -12.42 -1.08 14.04
N LEU A 42 -11.29 -1.50 14.62
CA LEU A 42 -11.29 -2.30 15.85
C LEU A 42 -11.80 -1.50 17.06
N PRO A 43 -12.56 -2.14 17.97
CA PRO A 43 -12.96 -1.51 19.23
C PRO A 43 -11.77 -1.15 20.12
N ASP A 44 -11.91 -0.10 20.93
CA ASP A 44 -10.82 0.43 21.76
C ASP A 44 -10.27 -0.57 22.80
N TYR A 45 -11.10 -1.48 23.29
CA TYR A 45 -10.65 -2.53 24.21
C TYR A 45 -9.69 -3.51 23.52
N LEU A 46 -9.98 -3.92 22.28
CA LEU A 46 -9.13 -4.84 21.53
C LEU A 46 -7.83 -4.15 21.10
N LYS A 47 -7.88 -2.85 20.78
CA LYS A 47 -6.69 -2.05 20.48
C LYS A 47 -5.72 -1.99 21.65
N ARG A 48 -6.24 -1.80 22.87
CA ARG A 48 -5.43 -1.79 24.10
C ARG A 48 -4.72 -3.12 24.35
N ASP A 49 -5.43 -4.23 24.18
CA ASP A 49 -4.84 -5.58 24.35
C ASP A 49 -3.76 -5.87 23.31
N MET A 50 -3.88 -5.31 22.11
CA MET A 50 -2.87 -5.40 21.05
C MET A 50 -1.74 -4.35 21.17
N GLY A 51 -1.74 -3.49 22.20
CA GLY A 51 -0.75 -2.43 22.38
C GLY A 51 -0.83 -1.30 21.33
N ILE A 52 -1.95 -1.19 20.62
CA ILE A 52 -2.21 -0.15 19.62
C ILE A 52 -2.82 1.06 20.33
N ALA A 53 -2.20 2.23 20.18
CA ALA A 53 -2.71 3.46 20.79
C ALA A 53 -4.13 3.77 20.29
N PRO A 54 -5.13 3.93 21.18
CA PRO A 54 -6.49 4.23 20.78
C PRO A 54 -6.57 5.58 20.07
N TYR A 55 -7.53 5.71 19.15
CA TYR A 55 -7.67 6.86 18.24
C TYR A 55 -7.74 8.22 18.99
N GLY A 56 -8.27 8.21 20.23
CA GLY A 56 -8.36 9.39 21.09
C GLY A 56 -7.05 9.85 21.73
N GLU A 57 -6.02 9.00 21.81
CA GLU A 57 -4.76 9.35 22.50
C GLU A 57 -3.84 10.21 21.61
N ARG A 58 -3.88 10.01 20.28
CA ARG A 58 -3.15 10.85 19.32
C ARG A 58 -3.61 12.32 19.37
N LEU A 59 -4.92 12.55 19.47
CA LEU A 59 -5.50 13.90 19.61
C LEU A 59 -5.16 14.58 20.94
N SER A 60 -4.84 13.80 21.99
CA SER A 60 -4.51 14.35 23.30
C SER A 60 -3.05 14.83 23.42
N LYS A 61 -2.13 14.27 22.62
CA LYS A 61 -0.71 14.66 22.63
C LYS A 61 -0.45 15.95 21.85
N ASP A 62 -1.18 16.20 20.76
CA ASP A 62 -1.03 17.42 19.96
C ASP A 62 -1.70 18.65 20.59
N LYS A 63 -2.51 18.49 21.64
CA LYS A 63 -3.20 19.60 22.33
C LYS A 63 -2.41 20.16 23.53
N LYS A 64 -1.16 19.71 23.73
CA LYS A 64 -0.21 20.30 24.70
C LYS A 64 0.87 21.08 23.96
N ILE A 65 0.49 22.16 23.28
CA ILE A 65 1.38 23.27 22.89
C ILE A 65 0.66 24.56 23.24
#